data_AF-A0A2M8DTS1-F1
#
_entry.id   AF-A0A2M8DTS1-F1
#
_cell.length_a   1.000
_cell.length_b   1.000
_cell.length_c   1.000
_cell.angle_alpha   90.00
_cell.angle_beta   90.00
_cell.angle_gamma   90.00
#
_symmetry.space_group_name_H-M   'P 1'
#
loop_
_entity.id
_entity.type
_entity.pdbx_description
1 polymer ?
#
loop_
_entity_poly.entity_id
_entity_poly.type
_entity_poly.pdbx_seq_one_letter_code
_entity_poly.pdbx_strand_id
1 'polypeptide(L)' 'MVDNTGDLVIENLAEGSDLVKSSITYTLTDNVENLTLTGIAGQTHPAIDGAGNVLDNVIVGN' A
#
# COMPACT_ATOMS: atom_id res chain seq x y z
N MET A 1 -1.42 -8.82 -1.33
CA MET A 1 -0.81 -8.46 -0.04
C MET A 1 0.64 -8.17 -0.32
N VAL A 2 1.17 -7.06 0.17
CA VAL A 2 2.58 -6.68 0.03
C VAL A 2 3.25 -6.86 1.38
N ASP A 3 4.03 -7.91 1.54
CA ASP A 3 4.73 -8.24 2.79
C ASP A 3 6.26 -8.17 2.68
N ASN A 4 6.78 -8.00 1.46
CA ASN A 4 8.19 -7.81 1.20
C ASN A 4 8.39 -6.90 -0.03
N THR A 5 9.61 -6.37 -0.19
CA THR A 5 9.94 -5.42 -1.27
C THR A 5 10.03 -6.07 -2.66
N GLY A 6 9.97 -7.39 -2.76
CA GLY A 6 9.91 -8.13 -4.02
C GLY A 6 8.49 -8.35 -4.55
N ASP A 7 7.46 -8.05 -3.76
CA ASP A 7 6.08 -8.14 -4.20
C ASP A 7 5.78 -7.01 -5.20
N LEU A 8 5.12 -7.38 -6.29
CA LEU A 8 4.74 -6.45 -7.35
C LEU A 8 3.21 -6.32 -7.40
N VAL A 9 2.73 -5.09 -7.38
CA VAL A 9 1.34 -4.76 -7.69
C VAL A 9 1.32 -4.18 -9.09
N ILE A 10 0.53 -4.79 -9.97
CA ILE A 10 0.27 -4.33 -11.33
C ILE A 10 -1.23 -4.20 -11.47
N GLU A 11 -1.68 -3.03 -11.90
CA GLU A 11 -3.07 -2.76 -12.20
C GLU A 11 -3.16 -2.01 -13.53
N ASN A 12 -4.11 -2.40 -14.38
CA ASN A 12 -4.35 -1.69 -15.63
C ASN A 12 -5.31 -0.53 -15.42
N LEU A 13 -5.25 0.43 -16.34
CA LEU A 13 -6.16 1.56 -16.32
C LEU A 13 -7.64 1.12 -16.44
N ALA A 14 -8.50 1.73 -15.63
CA ALA A 14 -9.95 1.55 -15.63
C ALA A 14 -10.44 0.16 -15.20
N GLU A 15 -9.67 -0.54 -14.36
CA GLU A 15 -10.09 -1.81 -13.76
C GLU A 15 -11.01 -1.65 -12.54
N GLY A 16 -11.06 -0.45 -11.94
CA GLY A 16 -12.07 -0.13 -10.93
C GLY A 16 -11.50 0.71 -9.81
N SER A 17 -11.77 0.27 -8.58
CA SER A 17 -11.14 0.82 -7.39
C SER A 17 -10.52 -0.32 -6.61
N ASP A 18 -9.21 -0.24 -6.43
CA ASP A 18 -8.42 -1.40 -6.03
C ASP A 18 -7.76 -1.21 -4.68
N LEU A 19 -7.58 -2.32 -3.95
CA LEU A 19 -7.09 -2.32 -2.56
C LEU A 19 -5.80 -3.12 -2.42
N VAL A 20 -4.74 -2.43 -2.04
CA VAL A 20 -3.52 -3.03 -1.53
C VAL A 20 -3.57 -3.09 0.00
N LYS A 21 -3.29 -4.27 0.54
CA LYS A 21 -2.92 -4.45 1.95
C LYS A 21 -1.42 -4.63 2.01
N SER A 22 -0.74 -3.90 2.90
CA SER A 22 0.70 -4.03 3.08
C SER A 22 1.10 -4.14 4.55
N SER A 23 2.05 -5.03 4.86
CA SER A 23 2.67 -5.12 6.18
C SER A 23 4.03 -4.42 6.28
N ILE A 24 4.44 -3.71 5.23
CA ILE A 24 5.68 -2.92 5.15
C ILE A 24 5.38 -1.49 4.71
N THR A 25 6.38 -0.61 4.74
CA THR A 25 6.27 0.70 4.08
C THR A 25 5.99 0.50 2.59
N TYR A 26 4.95 1.17 2.09
CA TYR A 26 4.49 0.97 0.72
C TYR A 26 4.00 2.27 0.08
N THR A 27 4.36 2.46 -1.19
CA THR A 27 3.84 3.52 -2.04
C THR A 27 2.95 2.88 -3.09
N LEU A 28 1.71 3.37 -3.23
CA LEU A 28 0.80 2.89 -4.26
C LEU A 28 1.43 3.05 -5.65
N THR A 29 1.36 1.99 -6.44
CA THR A 29 1.70 2.02 -7.87
C THR A 29 0.61 2.73 -8.65
N ASP A 30 0.88 3.04 -9.92
CA ASP A 30 -0.13 3.63 -10.82
C ASP A 30 -1.42 2.78 -10.84
N ASN A 31 -2.55 3.46 -11.04
CA ASN A 31 -3.90 2.92 -11.13
C ASN A 31 -4.50 2.37 -9.82
N VAL A 32 -3.74 2.28 -8.71
CA VAL A 32 -4.29 1.80 -7.43
C VAL A 32 -4.76 2.97 -6.55
N GLU A 33 -5.96 2.89 -5.98
CA GLU A 33 -6.51 3.97 -5.15
C GLU A 33 -6.42 3.71 -3.64
N ASN A 34 -6.50 2.46 -3.18
CA ASN A 34 -6.66 2.17 -1.75
C ASN A 34 -5.46 1.42 -1.17
N LEU A 35 -4.94 1.91 -0.03
CA LEU A 35 -3.91 1.25 0.77
C LEU A 35 -4.40 1.04 2.20
N THR A 36 -4.29 -0.18 2.72
CA THR A 36 -4.41 -0.48 4.16
C THR A 36 -3.10 -1.03 4.69
N LEU A 37 -2.50 -0.35 5.65
CA LEU A 37 -1.35 -0.84 6.39
C LEU A 37 -1.81 -1.84 7.47
N THR A 38 -1.27 -3.05 7.41
CA THR A 38 -1.60 -4.15 8.34
C THR A 38 -0.41 -4.55 9.22
N GLY A 39 0.78 -4.03 8.95
CA GLY A 39 1.95 -4.27 9.77
C GLY A 39 1.88 -3.46 11.06
N ILE A 40 2.54 -3.95 12.11
CA ILE A 40 2.54 -3.31 13.42
C ILE A 40 3.92 -2.69 13.64
N ALA A 41 3.97 -1.38 13.79
CA ALA A 41 5.17 -0.71 14.27
C ALA A 41 5.43 -1.12 15.73
N GLY A 42 6.68 -1.44 16.07
CA GLY A 42 7.00 -1.90 17.42
C GLY A 42 8.49 -1.82 17.74
N GLN A 43 8.87 -2.21 18.95
CA GLN A 43 10.27 -2.12 19.41
C GLN A 43 11.28 -2.83 18.49
N THR A 44 10.82 -3.85 17.75
CA THR A 44 11.63 -4.67 16.84
C THR A 44 11.25 -4.50 15.36
N HIS A 45 10.27 -3.66 15.05
CA HIS A 45 9.84 -3.39 13.68
C HIS A 45 9.78 -1.87 13.45
N PRO A 46 10.51 -1.35 12.46
CA PRO A 46 10.46 0.08 12.16
C PRO A 46 9.02 0.51 11.87
N ALA A 47 8.73 1.80 12.05
CA ALA A 47 7.48 2.38 11.60
C ALA A 47 7.26 2.05 10.11
N ILE A 48 6.00 1.82 9.76
CA ILE A 48 5.61 1.60 8.37
C ILE A 48 4.83 2.82 7.89
N ASP A 49 5.15 3.26 6.68
CA ASP A 49 4.53 4.43 6.08
C ASP A 49 3.75 4.03 4.83
N GLY A 50 2.62 4.68 4.60
CA GLY A 50 1.83 4.55 3.38
C GLY A 50 1.95 5.83 2.56
N ALA A 51 2.27 5.71 1.28
CA ALA A 51 2.30 6.83 0.35
C ALA A 51 1.37 6.59 -0.85
N GLY A 52 0.73 7.66 -1.30
CA GLY A 52 -0.17 7.65 -2.44
C GLY A 52 0.56 7.85 -3.77
N ASN A 53 -0.20 7.79 -4.85
CA ASN A 53 0.20 8.16 -6.21
C ASN A 53 -0.49 9.48 -6.60
N VAL A 54 -0.66 9.74 -7.90
CA VAL A 54 -1.27 10.98 -8.42
C VAL A 54 -2.81 10.93 -8.49
N LEU A 55 -3.43 9.83 -8.08
CA LEU A 55 -4.88 9.64 -8.07
C LEU A 55 -5.51 10.11 -6.74
N ASP A 56 -6.82 9.95 -6.62
CA ASP A 56 -7.54 10.17 -5.37
C ASP A 56 -7.34 8.97 -4.44
N ASN A 57 -6.28 9.01 -3.62
CA ASN A 57 -5.93 7.88 -2.75
C ASN A 57 -6.68 7.87 -1.40
N VAL A 58 -7.03 6.67 -0.95
CA VAL A 58 -7.48 6.40 0.43
C VAL A 58 -6.45 5.52 1.13
N ILE A 59 -5.80 6.07 2.16
CA ILE A 59 -4.75 5.37 2.92
C ILE A 59 -5.18 5.23 4.37
N VAL A 60 -5.26 3.98 4.84
CA VAL A 60 -5.55 3.63 6.22
C VAL A 60 -4.29 3.12 6.90
N GLY A 61 -3.81 3.84 7.93
CA GLY A 61 -2.67 3.44 8.76
C GLY A 61 -3.03 2.46 9.90
N ASN A 62 -2.01 1.82 10.49
CA ASN A 62 -2.12 0.93 11.66
C ASN A 62 -1.89 1.67 12.98
#